data_AF-A0A849G953-F1
#
_entry.id   AF-A0A849G953-F1
#
_cell.length_a   1.000
_cell.length_b   1.000
_cell.length_c   1.000
_cell.angle_alpha   90.00
_cell.angle_beta   90.00
_cell.angle_gamma   90.00
#
_symmetry.space_group_name_H-M   'P 1'
#
loop_
_entity.id
_entity.type
_entity.pdbx_description
1 polymer ?
#
loop_
_entity_poly.entity_id
_entity_poly.type
_entity_poly.pdbx_seq_one_letter_code
_entity_poly.pdbx_strand_id
1 'polypeptide(L)'
;TVPLIDTATADIGLLRPSYLRAVNSRNPDVDAEVAADYLISIFNGGNREQYRWALAQYRTADLKIRQAVDARIDIRTGLAHAAKSGDPVAQYEFGMFLRSVAETRQDLKASTDWLAKAAHGGNGDAMIEYAHAIGFGLGREPDPKTALMWLDRADGLYPGGGSALRRTMKAMMVE
;
A
#
# COMPACT_ATOMS: atom_id res chain seq x y z
N THR A 1 -6.65 -35.85 -4.91
CA THR A 1 -7.69 -34.83 -5.14
C THR A 1 -7.69 -33.87 -3.97
N VAL A 2 -7.03 -32.73 -4.10
CA VAL A 2 -7.08 -31.67 -3.09
C VAL A 2 -8.48 -31.05 -3.17
N PRO A 3 -9.24 -30.94 -2.07
CA PRO A 3 -10.57 -30.37 -2.13
C PRO A 3 -10.44 -28.88 -2.48
N LEU A 4 -11.05 -28.50 -3.60
CA LEU A 4 -11.35 -27.11 -3.93
C LEU A 4 -12.24 -26.58 -2.80
N ILE A 5 -11.66 -25.79 -1.90
CA ILE A 5 -12.46 -25.03 -0.94
C ILE A 5 -13.31 -24.09 -1.80
N ASP A 6 -14.63 -24.18 -1.64
CA ASP A 6 -15.59 -23.25 -2.22
C ASP A 6 -15.35 -21.87 -1.58
N THR A 7 -14.44 -21.11 -2.18
CA THR A 7 -13.91 -19.84 -1.65
C THR A 7 -14.94 -18.72 -1.61
N ALA A 8 -16.16 -18.95 -2.08
CA ALA A 8 -17.20 -17.93 -2.14
C ALA A 8 -17.73 -17.49 -0.77
N THR A 9 -17.55 -18.28 0.31
CA THR A 9 -18.09 -17.95 1.65
C THR A 9 -17.26 -18.49 2.83
N ALA A 10 -15.97 -18.76 2.67
CA ALA A 10 -15.13 -19.17 3.79
C ALA A 10 -15.00 -18.00 4.81
N ASP A 11 -15.38 -18.24 6.07
CA ASP A 11 -15.25 -17.27 7.16
C ASP A 11 -13.77 -16.84 7.29
N ILE A 12 -13.53 -15.54 7.19
CA ILE A 12 -12.20 -14.91 7.34
C ILE A 12 -11.52 -15.42 8.63
N GLY A 13 -12.27 -15.65 9.71
CA GLY A 13 -11.74 -16.19 10.97
C GLY A 13 -11.12 -17.59 10.83
N LEU A 14 -11.67 -18.45 9.96
CA LEU A 14 -11.23 -19.83 9.77
C LEU A 14 -9.94 -19.92 8.93
N LEU A 15 -9.72 -18.96 8.04
CA LEU A 15 -8.58 -18.97 7.12
C LEU A 15 -7.29 -18.40 7.73
N ARG A 16 -7.39 -17.59 8.79
CA ARG A 16 -6.23 -16.91 9.41
C ARG A 16 -5.12 -17.86 9.91
N PRO A 17 -5.40 -18.99 10.60
CA PRO A 17 -4.33 -19.90 11.04
C PRO A 17 -3.55 -20.52 9.88
N SER A 18 -4.23 -20.82 8.78
CA SER A 18 -3.61 -21.38 7.57
C SER A 18 -2.76 -20.33 6.85
N TYR A 19 -3.25 -19.09 6.74
CA TYR A 19 -2.46 -17.96 6.23
C TYR A 19 -1.16 -17.77 7.01
N LEU A 20 -1.20 -17.75 8.35
CA LEU A 20 -0.01 -17.57 9.18
C LEU A 20 1.05 -18.67 8.98
N ARG A 21 0.62 -19.91 8.70
CA ARG A 21 1.55 -21.00 8.33
C ARG A 21 2.12 -20.81 6.93
N ALA A 22 1.29 -20.36 5.98
CA ALA A 22 1.68 -20.18 4.59
C ALA A 22 2.72 -19.07 4.41
N VAL A 23 2.62 -17.97 5.16
CA VAL A 23 3.55 -16.82 5.08
C VAL A 23 4.78 -16.92 6.00
N ASN A 24 4.95 -18.05 6.69
CA ASN A 24 6.09 -18.26 7.58
C ASN A 24 7.40 -18.31 6.76
N SER A 25 8.31 -17.36 6.98
CA SER A 25 9.57 -17.20 6.25
C SER A 25 10.56 -18.38 6.37
N ARG A 26 10.30 -19.33 7.28
CA ARG A 26 11.05 -20.58 7.42
C ARG A 26 10.47 -21.74 6.62
N ASN A 27 9.33 -21.54 5.96
CA ASN A 27 8.70 -22.55 5.11
C ASN A 27 9.17 -22.37 3.66
N PRO A 28 9.95 -23.30 3.09
CA PRO A 28 10.37 -23.23 1.68
C PRO A 28 9.20 -23.41 0.70
N ASP A 29 8.10 -23.99 1.17
CA ASP A 29 6.89 -24.27 0.41
C ASP A 29 5.79 -23.25 0.76
N VAL A 30 6.08 -21.96 0.59
CA VAL A 30 5.06 -20.91 0.71
C VAL A 30 3.86 -21.31 -0.15
N ASP A 31 2.77 -21.68 0.52
CA ASP A 31 1.51 -22.03 -0.13
C ASP A 31 0.83 -20.74 -0.57
N ALA A 32 1.24 -20.27 -1.75
CA ALA A 32 0.79 -19.01 -2.32
C ALA A 32 -0.73 -18.99 -2.55
N GLU A 33 -1.32 -20.15 -2.84
CA GLU A 33 -2.77 -20.28 -3.04
C GLU A 33 -3.53 -20.11 -1.73
N VAL A 34 -3.09 -20.75 -0.64
CA VAL A 34 -3.69 -20.57 0.68
C VAL A 34 -3.55 -19.13 1.16
N ALA A 35 -2.40 -18.51 0.91
CA ALA A 35 -2.19 -17.10 1.27
C ALA A 35 -3.10 -16.17 0.44
N ALA A 36 -3.24 -16.44 -0.85
CA ALA A 36 -4.10 -15.69 -1.75
C ALA A 36 -5.58 -15.85 -1.38
N ASP A 37 -6.04 -17.07 -1.07
CA ASP A 37 -7.40 -17.34 -0.61
C ASP A 37 -7.79 -16.46 0.57
N TYR A 38 -6.91 -16.36 1.57
CA TYR A 38 -7.17 -15.53 2.73
C TYR A 38 -7.25 -14.04 2.38
N LEU A 39 -6.31 -13.52 1.61
CA LEU A 39 -6.32 -12.11 1.20
C LEU A 39 -7.56 -11.79 0.36
N ILE A 40 -7.94 -12.66 -0.58
CA ILE A 40 -9.13 -12.51 -1.43
C ILE A 40 -10.41 -12.54 -0.59
N SER A 41 -10.50 -13.43 0.41
CA SER A 41 -11.67 -13.46 1.31
C SER A 41 -11.89 -12.11 2.01
N ILE A 42 -10.80 -11.45 2.40
CA ILE A 42 -10.85 -10.11 3.01
C ILE A 42 -11.19 -9.04 1.97
N PHE A 43 -10.64 -9.12 0.75
CA PHE A 43 -10.98 -8.15 -0.30
C PHE A 43 -12.45 -8.21 -0.71
N ASN A 44 -13.08 -9.38 -0.62
CA ASN A 44 -14.49 -9.58 -1.01
C ASN A 44 -15.50 -9.27 0.11
N GLY A 45 -15.13 -9.45 1.38
CA GLY A 45 -16.10 -9.34 2.50
C GLY A 45 -15.56 -8.73 3.78
N GLY A 46 -14.29 -8.33 3.80
CA GLY A 46 -13.67 -7.72 4.97
C GLY A 46 -14.17 -6.30 5.23
N ASN A 47 -14.18 -5.90 6.50
CA ASN A 47 -14.42 -4.51 6.87
C ASN A 47 -13.26 -3.60 6.43
N ARG A 48 -13.44 -2.28 6.58
CA ARG A 48 -12.45 -1.29 6.14
C ARG A 48 -11.05 -1.51 6.73
N GLU A 49 -10.95 -1.91 7.99
CA GLU A 49 -9.66 -2.14 8.64
C GLU A 49 -8.99 -3.41 8.13
N GLN A 50 -9.76 -4.49 7.97
CA GLN A 50 -9.29 -5.74 7.39
C GLN A 50 -8.83 -5.52 5.95
N TYR A 51 -9.58 -4.77 5.15
CA TYR A 51 -9.23 -4.45 3.77
C TYR A 51 -7.88 -3.72 3.69
N ARG A 52 -7.68 -2.69 4.53
CA ARG A 52 -6.39 -1.96 4.60
C ARG A 52 -5.24 -2.86 5.05
N TRP A 53 -5.49 -3.70 6.05
CA TRP A 53 -4.50 -4.68 6.50
C TRP A 53 -4.12 -5.64 5.36
N ALA A 54 -5.10 -6.17 4.62
CA ALA A 54 -4.87 -7.08 3.50
C ALA A 54 -4.10 -6.40 2.37
N LEU A 55 -4.39 -5.13 2.05
CA LEU A 55 -3.58 -4.34 1.12
C LEU A 55 -2.14 -4.20 1.58
N ALA A 56 -1.91 -3.93 2.86
CA ALA A 56 -0.56 -3.84 3.41
C ALA A 56 0.20 -5.17 3.27
N GLN A 57 -0.45 -6.29 3.60
CA GLN A 57 0.14 -7.61 3.43
C GLN A 57 0.43 -7.94 1.97
N TYR A 58 -0.53 -7.70 1.07
CA TYR A 58 -0.38 -7.92 -0.36
C TYR A 58 0.82 -7.14 -0.92
N ARG A 59 0.96 -5.86 -0.56
CA ARG A 59 2.05 -4.99 -1.07
C ARG A 59 3.45 -5.48 -0.68
N THR A 60 3.59 -6.15 0.46
CA THR A 60 4.87 -6.68 0.96
C THR A 60 5.02 -8.19 0.78
N ALA A 61 4.04 -8.86 0.19
CA ALA A 61 4.04 -10.30 0.02
C ALA A 61 5.04 -10.77 -1.04
N ASP A 62 5.43 -12.05 -0.92
CA ASP A 62 6.20 -12.73 -1.95
C ASP A 62 5.52 -12.62 -3.33
N LEU A 63 6.33 -12.59 -4.40
CA LEU A 63 5.84 -12.45 -5.76
C LEU A 63 4.81 -13.53 -6.11
N LYS A 64 4.99 -14.78 -5.66
CA LYS A 64 4.06 -15.88 -5.94
C LYS A 64 2.68 -15.62 -5.33
N ILE A 65 2.62 -15.07 -4.12
CA ILE A 65 1.37 -14.71 -3.45
C ILE A 65 0.68 -13.59 -4.23
N ARG A 66 1.42 -12.54 -4.62
CA ARG A 66 0.85 -11.43 -5.41
C ARG A 66 0.30 -11.92 -6.74
N GLN A 67 1.03 -12.77 -7.45
CA GLN A 67 0.58 -13.38 -8.71
C GLN A 67 -0.68 -14.24 -8.53
N ALA A 68 -0.76 -15.05 -7.48
CA ALA A 68 -1.94 -15.86 -7.19
C ALA A 68 -3.17 -14.99 -6.89
N VAL A 69 -2.99 -13.86 -6.19
CA VAL A 69 -4.07 -12.88 -5.96
C VAL A 69 -4.47 -12.18 -7.26
N ASP A 70 -3.51 -11.67 -8.02
CA ASP A 70 -3.73 -10.90 -9.25
C ASP A 70 -4.37 -11.73 -10.37
N ALA A 71 -4.15 -13.05 -10.37
CA ALA A 71 -4.80 -13.97 -11.30
C ALA A 71 -6.31 -14.11 -11.07
N ARG A 72 -6.81 -13.71 -9.89
CA ARG A 72 -8.18 -13.98 -9.44
C ARG A 72 -9.02 -12.72 -9.23
N ILE A 73 -8.38 -11.61 -8.88
CA ILE A 73 -9.06 -10.33 -8.66
C ILE A 73 -8.27 -9.16 -9.24
N ASP A 74 -8.98 -8.13 -9.71
CA ASP A 74 -8.38 -6.88 -10.16
C ASP A 74 -8.42 -5.82 -9.04
N ILE A 75 -7.40 -5.87 -8.17
CA ILE A 75 -7.23 -4.91 -7.06
C ILE A 75 -7.09 -3.48 -7.61
N ARG A 76 -6.36 -3.32 -8.73
CA ARG A 76 -6.07 -2.01 -9.31
C ARG A 76 -7.35 -1.29 -9.68
N THR A 77 -8.25 -1.94 -10.41
CA THR A 77 -9.51 -1.35 -10.86
C THR A 77 -10.42 -0.99 -9.68
N GLY A 78 -10.51 -1.88 -8.67
CA GLY A 78 -11.27 -1.62 -7.45
C GLY A 78 -10.77 -0.39 -6.69
N LEU A 79 -9.46 -0.31 -6.45
CA LEU A 79 -8.84 0.83 -5.78
C LEU A 79 -8.97 2.12 -6.59
N ALA A 80 -8.78 2.05 -7.92
CA ALA A 80 -8.94 3.19 -8.80
C ALA A 80 -10.37 3.75 -8.76
N HIS A 81 -11.38 2.86 -8.70
CA HIS A 81 -12.77 3.27 -8.54
C HIS A 81 -12.99 3.99 -7.20
N ALA A 82 -12.51 3.41 -6.10
CA ALA A 82 -12.64 4.02 -4.77
C ALA A 82 -11.93 5.38 -4.69
N ALA A 83 -10.72 5.50 -5.22
CA ALA A 83 -9.93 6.73 -5.22
C ALA A 83 -10.57 7.88 -6.02
N LYS A 84 -11.37 7.56 -7.06
CA LYS A 84 -12.10 8.55 -7.87
C LYS A 84 -13.22 9.26 -7.09
N SER A 85 -13.69 8.70 -5.97
CA SER A 85 -14.69 9.33 -5.11
C SER A 85 -14.19 10.61 -4.42
N GLY A 86 -12.87 10.84 -4.39
CA GLY A 86 -12.28 11.97 -3.70
C GLY A 86 -11.89 11.68 -2.25
N ASP A 87 -12.23 10.52 -1.69
CA ASP A 87 -11.84 10.14 -0.33
C ASP A 87 -10.30 10.13 -0.19
N PRO A 88 -9.71 10.98 0.67
CA PRO A 88 -8.27 11.05 0.87
C PRO A 88 -7.66 9.73 1.31
N VAL A 89 -8.42 8.86 1.98
CA VAL A 89 -7.90 7.54 2.35
C VAL A 89 -7.87 6.59 1.16
N ALA A 90 -8.94 6.50 0.37
CA ALA A 90 -8.93 5.68 -0.84
C ALA A 90 -7.85 6.13 -1.84
N GLN A 91 -7.62 7.44 -1.97
CA GLN A 91 -6.54 7.99 -2.79
C GLN A 91 -5.15 7.59 -2.29
N TYR A 92 -4.95 7.60 -0.96
CA TYR A 92 -3.71 7.14 -0.34
C TYR A 92 -3.47 5.65 -0.64
N GLU A 93 -4.47 4.80 -0.40
CA GLU A 93 -4.35 3.36 -0.64
C GLU A 93 -4.03 3.05 -2.10
N PHE A 94 -4.67 3.77 -3.03
CA PHE A 94 -4.37 3.60 -4.45
C PHE A 94 -2.97 4.10 -4.83
N GLY A 95 -2.53 5.23 -4.28
CA GLY A 95 -1.15 5.71 -4.47
C GLY A 95 -0.11 4.72 -3.97
N MET A 96 -0.33 4.15 -2.79
CA MET A 96 0.55 3.13 -2.20
C MET A 96 0.55 1.82 -2.99
N PHE A 97 -0.62 1.40 -3.49
CA PHE A 97 -0.72 0.26 -4.40
C PHE A 97 0.09 0.49 -5.67
N LEU A 98 -0.11 1.63 -6.36
CA LEU A 98 0.63 1.98 -7.56
C LEU A 98 2.14 1.98 -7.32
N ARG A 99 2.59 2.49 -6.17
CA ARG A 99 4.01 2.47 -5.79
C ARG A 99 4.57 1.06 -5.71
N SER A 100 3.81 0.13 -5.12
CA SER A 100 4.26 -1.25 -4.90
C SER A 100 4.37 -2.09 -6.17
N VAL A 101 3.64 -1.70 -7.21
CA VAL A 101 3.63 -2.36 -8.52
C VAL A 101 4.29 -1.50 -9.61
N ALA A 102 5.01 -0.44 -9.22
CA ALA A 102 5.66 0.46 -10.17
C ALA A 102 6.92 -0.19 -10.74
N GLU A 103 7.00 -0.26 -12.07
CA GLU A 103 8.18 -0.79 -12.78
C GLU A 103 8.91 0.31 -13.55
N THR A 104 8.23 1.43 -13.82
CA THR A 104 8.78 2.55 -14.57
C THR A 104 8.75 3.86 -13.79
N ARG A 105 9.54 4.84 -14.24
CA ARG A 105 9.48 6.22 -13.72
C ARG A 105 8.07 6.81 -13.87
N GLN A 106 7.33 6.44 -14.92
CA GLN A 106 5.97 6.91 -15.14
C GLN A 106 4.97 6.32 -14.13
N ASP A 107 5.15 5.06 -13.73
CA ASP A 107 4.33 4.44 -12.69
C ASP A 107 4.57 5.08 -11.32
N LEU A 108 5.85 5.33 -10.99
CA LEU A 108 6.21 6.09 -9.79
C LEU A 108 5.60 7.48 -9.82
N LYS A 109 5.58 8.15 -10.98
CA LYS A 109 4.94 9.46 -11.14
C LYS A 109 3.45 9.38 -10.83
N ALA A 110 2.76 8.36 -11.36
CA ALA A 110 1.34 8.15 -11.12
C ALA A 110 1.04 7.92 -9.63
N SER A 111 1.84 7.09 -8.96
CA SER A 111 1.80 6.91 -7.50
C SER A 111 1.92 8.27 -6.79
N THR A 112 2.98 9.03 -7.10
CA THR A 112 3.25 10.33 -6.46
C THR A 112 2.11 11.33 -6.70
N ASP A 113 1.49 11.33 -7.87
CA ASP A 113 0.32 12.19 -8.17
C ASP A 113 -0.92 11.80 -7.35
N TRP A 114 -1.14 10.51 -7.08
CA TRP A 114 -2.25 10.08 -6.20
C TRP A 114 -1.98 10.37 -4.72
N LEU A 115 -0.75 10.16 -4.26
CA LEU A 115 -0.33 10.56 -2.92
C LEU A 115 -0.47 12.07 -2.71
N ALA A 116 -0.16 12.88 -3.72
CA ALA A 116 -0.40 14.31 -3.68
C ALA A 116 -1.88 14.64 -3.44
N LYS A 117 -2.80 14.04 -4.18
CA LYS A 117 -4.25 14.26 -4.00
C LYS A 117 -4.69 13.93 -2.58
N ALA A 118 -4.28 12.76 -2.08
CA ALA A 118 -4.59 12.33 -0.72
C ALA A 118 -4.03 13.29 0.34
N ALA A 119 -2.79 13.75 0.18
CA ALA A 119 -2.16 14.72 1.07
C ALA A 119 -2.90 16.07 1.10
N HIS A 120 -3.31 16.58 -0.07
CA HIS A 120 -4.14 17.80 -0.16
C HIS A 120 -5.51 17.61 0.45
N GLY A 121 -6.08 16.41 0.36
CA GLY A 121 -7.32 16.01 1.01
C GLY A 121 -7.22 15.87 2.54
N GLY A 122 -6.04 16.06 3.15
CA GLY A 122 -5.85 16.04 4.60
C GLY A 122 -5.43 14.68 5.18
N ASN A 123 -5.06 13.71 4.34
CA ASN A 123 -4.53 12.44 4.83
C ASN A 123 -3.09 12.62 5.34
N GLY A 124 -2.86 12.45 6.65
CA GLY A 124 -1.55 12.63 7.29
C GLY A 124 -0.49 11.64 6.82
N ASP A 125 -0.85 10.37 6.65
CA ASP A 125 0.08 9.35 6.11
C ASP A 125 0.48 9.68 4.67
N ALA A 126 -0.46 10.16 3.87
CA ALA A 126 -0.20 10.61 2.51
C ALA A 126 0.72 11.84 2.47
N MET A 127 0.64 12.76 3.43
CA MET A 127 1.57 13.89 3.49
C MET A 127 3.01 13.41 3.69
N ILE A 128 3.23 12.43 4.56
CA ILE A 128 4.56 11.86 4.81
C ILE A 128 5.06 11.11 3.58
N GLU A 129 4.22 10.27 2.97
CA GLU A 129 4.60 9.49 1.78
C GLU A 129 4.79 10.37 0.54
N TYR A 130 3.98 11.43 0.39
CA TYR A 130 4.16 12.42 -0.66
C TYR A 130 5.45 13.22 -0.47
N ALA A 131 5.74 13.65 0.76
CA ALA A 131 7.00 14.30 1.09
C ALA A 131 8.20 13.40 0.75
N HIS A 132 8.16 12.12 1.14
CA HIS A 132 9.17 11.14 0.77
C HIS A 132 9.33 11.07 -0.76
N ALA A 133 8.22 10.91 -1.47
CA ALA A 133 8.23 10.77 -2.92
C ALA A 133 8.82 11.99 -3.64
N ILE A 134 8.44 13.21 -3.25
CA ILE A 134 8.97 14.41 -3.90
C ILE A 134 10.39 14.75 -3.44
N GLY A 135 10.75 14.49 -2.18
CA GLY A 135 12.10 14.78 -1.69
C GLY A 135 13.19 13.90 -2.32
N PHE A 136 12.85 12.66 -2.69
CA PHE A 136 13.76 11.74 -3.38
C PHE A 136 13.50 11.62 -4.90
N GLY A 137 12.57 12.40 -5.45
CA GLY A 137 12.31 12.40 -6.90
C GLY A 137 11.67 11.11 -7.44
N LEU A 138 10.78 10.47 -6.69
CA LEU A 138 10.06 9.28 -7.17
C LEU A 138 9.09 9.67 -8.31
N GLY A 139 9.52 9.38 -9.53
CA GLY A 139 8.78 9.69 -10.76
C GLY A 139 8.84 11.16 -11.19
N ARG A 140 9.70 11.97 -10.58
CA ARG A 140 9.85 13.41 -10.86
C ARG A 140 11.21 13.91 -10.41
N GLU A 141 11.52 15.19 -10.67
CA GLU A 141 12.71 15.80 -10.10
C GLU A 141 12.58 15.96 -8.57
N PRO A 142 13.65 15.70 -7.79
CA PRO A 142 13.64 15.91 -6.35
C PRO A 142 13.35 17.36 -5.96
N ASP A 143 12.51 17.53 -4.93
CA ASP A 143 12.22 18.80 -4.28
C ASP A 143 12.17 18.61 -2.74
N PRO A 144 13.35 18.50 -2.09
CA PRO A 144 13.43 18.31 -0.64
C PRO A 144 12.89 19.52 0.14
N LYS A 145 12.89 20.72 -0.44
CA LYS A 145 12.34 21.93 0.21
C LYS A 145 10.84 21.82 0.37
N THR A 146 10.11 21.50 -0.71
CA THR A 146 8.66 21.29 -0.63
C THR A 146 8.33 20.06 0.21
N ALA A 147 9.15 19.01 0.17
CA ALA A 147 8.97 17.84 1.03
C ALA A 147 8.98 18.21 2.53
N LEU A 148 9.93 19.04 2.98
CA LEU A 148 10.00 19.50 4.36
C LEU A 148 8.72 20.24 4.81
N MET A 149 8.14 21.05 3.92
CA MET A 149 6.88 21.77 4.19
C MET A 149 5.70 20.79 4.39
N TRP A 150 5.64 19.71 3.60
CA TRP A 150 4.63 18.67 3.79
C TRP A 150 4.83 17.89 5.09
N LEU A 151 6.08 17.65 5.50
CA LEU A 151 6.36 17.06 6.81
C LEU A 151 5.97 17.98 7.96
N ASP A 152 6.18 19.29 7.85
CA ASP A 152 5.71 20.26 8.87
C ASP A 152 4.19 20.24 9.00
N ARG A 153 3.48 20.15 7.87
CA ARG A 153 2.03 20.02 7.87
C ARG A 153 1.56 18.71 8.51
N ALA A 154 2.24 17.60 8.22
CA ALA A 154 1.91 16.30 8.82
C ALA A 154 2.15 16.30 10.34
N ASP A 155 3.26 16.86 10.80
CA ASP A 155 3.64 16.93 12.22
C ASP A 155 2.63 17.76 13.05
N GLY A 156 2.07 18.82 12.46
CA GLY A 156 1.01 19.61 13.08
C GLY A 156 -0.31 18.85 13.28
N LEU A 157 -0.54 17.76 12.54
CA LEU A 157 -1.70 16.88 12.70
C LEU A 157 -1.38 15.68 13.60
N TYR A 158 -0.16 15.14 13.48
CA TYR A 158 0.30 13.93 14.16
C TYR A 158 1.77 14.09 14.58
N PRO A 159 2.05 14.60 15.81
CA PRO A 159 3.40 14.89 16.25
C PRO A 159 4.33 13.67 16.19
N GLY A 160 5.50 13.85 15.57
CA GLY A 160 6.54 12.83 15.43
C GLY A 160 6.55 12.10 14.08
N GLY A 161 5.48 12.23 13.28
CA GLY A 161 5.36 11.64 11.94
C GLY A 161 6.38 12.23 10.97
N GLY A 162 7.41 11.46 10.61
CA GLY A 162 8.41 11.86 9.61
C GLY A 162 9.65 12.58 10.16
N SER A 163 9.91 12.52 11.47
CA SER A 163 11.09 13.17 12.08
C SER A 163 12.42 12.63 11.54
N ALA A 164 12.52 11.32 11.28
CA ALA A 164 13.69 10.72 10.62
C ALA A 164 13.85 11.22 9.18
N LEU A 165 12.78 11.18 8.39
CA LEU A 165 12.76 11.63 7.00
C LEU A 165 13.17 13.11 6.87
N ARG A 166 12.70 13.95 7.78
CA ARG A 166 13.08 15.37 7.88
C ARG A 166 14.59 15.55 8.08
N ARG A 167 15.21 14.76 8.96
CA ARG A 167 16.67 14.83 9.20
C ARG A 167 17.43 14.49 7.91
N THR A 168 17.02 13.43 7.22
CA THR A 168 17.62 13.04 5.94
C THR A 168 17.48 14.14 4.89
N MET A 169 16.29 14.73 4.73
CA MET A 169 16.06 15.82 3.77
C MET A 169 16.89 17.07 4.06
N LYS A 170 17.07 17.43 5.33
CA LYS A 170 17.94 18.55 5.70
C LYS A 170 19.40 18.28 5.34
N ALA A 171 19.89 17.04 5.52
CA ALA A 171 21.26 16.68 5.16
C ALA A 171 21.49 16.80 3.64
N MET A 172 20.55 16.32 2.82
CA MET A 172 20.63 16.41 1.35
C MET A 172 20.66 17.85 0.79
N MET A 173 20.29 18.85 1.58
CA MET A 173 20.28 20.26 1.17
C MET A 173 21.57 21.02 1.53
N VAL A 174 22.46 20.41 2.32
CA VAL A 174 23.70 21.02 2.80
C VAL A 174 24.92 20.48 2.04
N GLU A 175 24.74 19.41 1.26
CA GLU A 175 25.71 18.84 0.31
C GLU A 175 25.61 19.51 -1.06
#